data_AF-A0A6F8VGZ2-F1
#
_entry.id   AF-A0A6F8VGZ2-F1
#
_cell.length_a   1.000
_cell.length_b   1.000
_cell.length_c   1.000
_cell.angle_alpha   90.00
_cell.angle_beta   90.00
_cell.angle_gamma   90.00
#
_symmetry.space_group_name_H-M   'P 1'
#
loop_
_entity.id
_entity.type
_entity.pdbx_description
1 polymer ?
#
loop_
_entity_poly.entity_id
_entity_poly.type
_entity_poly.pdbx_seq_one_letter_code
_entity_poly.pdbx_strand_id
1 'polypeptide(L)'
;MSTKNTIDAHVEFSFKGESYSLSATIELDDFAAPGTSRPSLHAILARKHGIDTYSYLYEVMQEEEIRFDNAQGLAADFLTDGDFDLDAFVARRQELRTLDLLQAIATRELGIDDLAQHHALKNALFQAYELGRTHHAL
;
A
#
# COMPACT_ATOMS: atom_id res chain seq x y z
N MET A 1 12.05 -12.87 9.50
CA MET A 1 10.66 -12.90 8.97
C MET A 1 10.27 -11.46 8.75
N SER A 2 9.92 -11.05 7.53
CA SER A 2 9.34 -9.72 7.34
C SER A 2 7.97 -9.71 8.00
N THR A 3 7.71 -8.75 8.88
CA THR A 3 6.37 -8.53 9.42
C THR A 3 5.45 -8.20 8.25
N LYS A 4 4.31 -8.88 8.17
CA LYS A 4 3.27 -8.60 7.18
C LYS A 4 2.68 -7.22 7.40
N ASN A 5 2.28 -6.56 6.32
CA ASN A 5 1.62 -5.27 6.40
C ASN A 5 0.11 -5.48 6.31
N THR A 6 -0.59 -5.32 7.43
CA THR A 6 -2.06 -5.50 7.49
C THR A 6 -2.74 -4.32 8.16
N ILE A 7 -4.02 -4.12 7.87
CA ILE A 7 -4.86 -3.12 8.52
C ILE A 7 -6.30 -3.61 8.60
N ASP A 8 -7.01 -3.33 9.69
CA ASP A 8 -8.43 -3.63 9.79
C ASP A 8 -9.24 -2.44 9.26
N ALA A 9 -10.22 -2.72 8.41
CA ALA A 9 -11.04 -1.73 7.71
C ALA A 9 -12.51 -1.95 8.01
N HIS A 10 -13.23 -0.88 8.31
CA HIS A 10 -14.62 -0.89 8.75
C HIS A 10 -15.44 0.15 7.99
N VAL A 11 -16.61 -0.24 7.47
CA VAL A 11 -17.58 0.70 6.89
C VAL A 11 -18.97 0.38 7.39
N GLU A 12 -19.71 1.43 7.75
CA GLU A 12 -21.09 1.35 8.20
C GLU A 12 -21.94 2.22 7.26
N PHE A 13 -23.06 1.68 6.78
CA PHE A 13 -23.93 2.40 5.85
C PHE A 13 -25.34 1.80 5.85
N SER A 14 -26.30 2.53 5.28
CA SER A 14 -27.69 2.05 5.18
C SER A 14 -28.16 2.04 3.73
N PHE A 15 -28.79 0.94 3.30
CA PHE A 15 -29.32 0.78 1.95
C PHE A 15 -30.70 0.13 2.00
N LYS A 16 -31.69 0.77 1.38
CA LYS A 16 -33.09 0.28 1.29
C LYS A 16 -33.71 -0.11 2.65
N GLY A 17 -33.38 0.63 3.71
CA GLY A 17 -33.91 0.39 5.06
C GLY A 17 -33.20 -0.71 5.84
N GLU A 18 -32.13 -1.29 5.28
CA GLU A 18 -31.23 -2.21 5.96
C GLU A 18 -29.92 -1.50 6.32
N SER A 19 -29.39 -1.80 7.50
CA SER A 19 -28.08 -1.30 7.95
C SER A 19 -27.00 -2.36 7.77
N TYR A 20 -25.88 -1.95 7.21
CA TYR A 20 -24.71 -2.77 6.92
C TYR A 20 -23.55 -2.32 7.78
N SER A 21 -22.81 -3.28 8.33
CA SER A 21 -21.59 -3.06 9.11
C SER A 21 -20.54 -4.06 8.62
N LEU A 22 -19.72 -3.65 7.68
CA LEU A 22 -18.71 -4.52 7.06
C LEU A 22 -17.37 -4.30 7.73
N SER A 23 -16.62 -5.39 7.93
CA SER A 23 -15.28 -5.33 8.49
C SER A 23 -14.38 -6.40 7.90
N ALA A 24 -13.12 -6.08 7.65
CA ALA A 24 -12.12 -7.07 7.23
C ALA A 24 -10.68 -6.60 7.49
N THR A 25 -9.80 -7.54 7.81
CA THR A 25 -8.35 -7.35 7.74
C THR A 25 -7.89 -7.35 6.29
N ILE A 26 -7.25 -6.28 5.85
CA ILE A 26 -6.68 -6.10 4.51
C ILE A 26 -5.18 -6.39 4.57
N GLU A 27 -4.69 -7.25 3.67
CA GLU A 27 -3.26 -7.47 3.45
C GLU A 27 -2.76 -6.44 2.43
N LEU A 28 -1.83 -5.60 2.85
CA LEU A 28 -1.36 -4.43 2.10
C LEU A 28 -0.13 -4.75 1.23
N ASP A 29 0.48 -5.91 1.41
CA ASP A 29 1.69 -6.30 0.69
C ASP A 29 1.47 -6.45 -0.84
N ASP A 30 0.24 -6.72 -1.25
CA ASP A 30 -0.15 -6.88 -2.65
C ASP A 30 -0.53 -5.56 -3.34
N PHE A 31 -0.66 -4.46 -2.60
CA PHE A 31 -1.08 -3.16 -3.15
C PHE A 31 -0.01 -2.47 -4.00
N ALA A 32 1.25 -2.87 -3.89
CA ALA A 32 2.38 -2.12 -4.42
C ALA A 32 2.95 -2.66 -5.75
N ALA A 33 2.22 -3.46 -6.52
CA ALA A 33 2.67 -3.87 -7.85
C ALA A 33 2.69 -2.66 -8.81
N PRO A 34 3.86 -2.23 -9.32
CA PRO A 34 3.93 -1.15 -10.29
C PRO A 34 3.20 -1.55 -11.59
N GLY A 35 2.41 -0.63 -12.17
CA GLY A 35 1.78 -0.82 -13.47
C GLY A 35 0.43 -1.55 -13.46
N THR A 36 -0.13 -1.88 -12.29
CA THR A 36 -1.48 -2.44 -12.17
C THR A 36 -2.43 -1.41 -11.58
N SER A 37 -3.65 -1.28 -12.12
CA SER A 37 -4.71 -0.48 -11.48
C SER A 37 -4.99 -1.07 -10.10
N ARG A 38 -4.76 -0.27 -9.05
CA ARG A 38 -4.99 -0.70 -7.66
C ARG A 38 -6.49 -0.66 -7.39
N PRO A 39 -7.10 -1.75 -6.87
CA PRO A 39 -8.47 -1.67 -6.40
C PRO A 39 -8.56 -0.68 -5.22
N SER A 40 -9.67 0.04 -5.12
CA SER A 40 -9.94 0.86 -3.92
C SER A 40 -10.12 -0.04 -2.70
N LEU A 41 -9.92 0.53 -1.51
CA LEU A 41 -10.16 -0.18 -0.24
C LEU A 41 -11.63 -0.61 -0.12
N HIS A 42 -12.58 0.20 -0.58
CA HIS A 42 -13.98 -0.18 -0.73
C HIS A 42 -14.17 -1.40 -1.63
N ALA A 43 -13.51 -1.46 -2.79
CA ALA A 43 -13.64 -2.59 -3.70
C ALA A 43 -13.15 -3.91 -3.07
N ILE A 44 -12.08 -3.84 -2.26
CA ILE A 44 -11.57 -5.01 -1.53
C ILE A 44 -12.57 -5.44 -0.47
N LEU A 45 -13.07 -4.50 0.32
CA LEU A 45 -14.03 -4.78 1.38
C LEU A 45 -15.34 -5.36 0.81
N ALA A 46 -15.86 -4.78 -0.27
CA ALA A 46 -17.03 -5.27 -0.99
C ALA A 46 -16.85 -6.74 -1.45
N ARG A 47 -15.74 -7.03 -2.13
CA ARG A 47 -15.44 -8.40 -2.61
C ARG A 47 -15.33 -9.41 -1.46
N LYS A 48 -14.72 -9.03 -0.34
CA LYS A 48 -14.63 -9.90 0.85
C LYS A 48 -15.98 -10.23 1.47
N HIS A 49 -16.97 -9.35 1.29
CA HIS A 49 -18.34 -9.53 1.78
C HIS A 49 -19.32 -9.99 0.69
N GLY A 50 -18.82 -10.40 -0.48
CA GLY A 50 -19.66 -10.90 -1.58
C GLY A 50 -20.53 -9.84 -2.24
N ILE A 51 -20.20 -8.55 -2.06
CA ILE A 51 -20.90 -7.44 -2.71
C ILE A 51 -20.28 -7.22 -4.09
N ASP A 52 -21.14 -7.24 -5.11
CA ASP A 52 -20.76 -6.94 -6.49
C ASP A 52 -20.38 -5.47 -6.64
N THR A 53 -19.18 -5.20 -7.18
CA THR A 53 -18.64 -3.86 -7.41
C THR A 53 -19.34 -3.08 -8.54
N TYR A 54 -20.33 -3.68 -9.19
CA TYR A 54 -21.22 -3.01 -10.16
C TYR A 54 -22.64 -2.79 -9.61
N SER A 55 -22.87 -3.06 -8.32
CA SER A 55 -24.19 -2.92 -7.70
C SER A 55 -24.43 -1.52 -7.11
N TYR A 56 -25.68 -1.08 -7.06
CA TYR A 56 -26.09 0.12 -6.32
C TYR A 56 -25.73 0.06 -4.83
N LEU A 57 -25.70 -1.15 -4.25
CA LEU A 57 -25.27 -1.33 -2.85
C LEU A 57 -23.80 -0.89 -2.69
N TYR A 58 -22.95 -1.24 -3.65
CA TYR A 58 -21.56 -0.82 -3.67
C TYR A 58 -21.41 0.68 -3.93
N GLU A 59 -22.21 1.26 -4.83
CA GLU A 59 -22.20 2.72 -5.06
C GLU A 59 -22.49 3.50 -3.76
N VAL A 60 -23.52 3.09 -3.00
CA VAL A 60 -23.83 3.72 -1.70
C VAL A 60 -22.71 3.49 -0.69
N MET A 61 -22.12 2.29 -0.64
CA MET A 61 -20.97 2.01 0.22
C MET A 61 -19.75 2.90 -0.09
N GLN A 62 -19.53 3.28 -1.36
CA GLN A 62 -18.40 4.12 -1.77
C GLN A 62 -18.48 5.56 -1.27
N GLU A 63 -19.69 6.04 -0.95
CA GLU A 63 -19.89 7.41 -0.42
C GLU A 63 -19.52 7.51 1.06
N GLU A 64 -19.31 6.38 1.72
CA GLU A 64 -19.11 6.28 3.16
C GLU A 64 -17.63 6.12 3.51
N GLU A 65 -17.24 6.72 4.61
CA GLU A 65 -15.86 6.69 5.09
C GLU A 65 -15.49 5.31 5.63
N ILE A 66 -14.30 4.83 5.28
CA ILE A 66 -13.74 3.64 5.91
C ILE A 66 -12.94 4.09 7.13
N ARG A 67 -13.30 3.56 8.29
CA ARG A 67 -12.48 3.69 9.51
C ARG A 67 -11.48 2.55 9.56
N PHE A 68 -10.25 2.86 9.96
CA PHE A 68 -9.18 1.89 10.07
C PHE A 68 -8.68 1.73 11.50
N ASP A 69 -8.28 0.52 11.86
CA ASP A 69 -7.55 0.27 13.10
C ASP A 69 -6.57 -0.92 12.95
N ASN A 70 -5.90 -1.26 14.06
CA ASN A 70 -5.08 -2.46 14.19
C ASN A 70 -4.01 -2.63 13.07
N ALA A 71 -3.45 -1.52 12.59
CA ALA A 71 -2.41 -1.55 11.57
C ALA A 71 -1.14 -2.27 12.07
N GLN A 72 -0.56 -3.13 11.23
CA GLN A 72 0.61 -3.95 11.54
C GLN A 72 1.74 -3.71 10.54
N GLY A 73 2.97 -3.88 10.99
CA GLY A 73 4.16 -3.66 10.17
C GLY A 73 4.35 -2.18 9.84
N LEU A 74 4.82 -1.90 8.61
CA LEU A 74 5.01 -0.54 8.11
C LEU A 74 3.69 0.25 8.07
N ALA A 75 2.54 -0.41 7.96
CA ALA A 75 1.24 0.25 7.89
C ALA A 75 0.91 1.03 9.17
N ALA A 76 1.45 0.63 10.32
CA ALA A 76 1.23 1.32 11.59
C ALA A 76 1.72 2.77 11.57
N ASP A 77 2.77 3.06 10.80
CA ASP A 77 3.35 4.40 10.67
C ASP A 77 2.47 5.36 9.85
N PHE A 78 1.44 4.84 9.17
CA PHE A 78 0.56 5.59 8.26
C PHE A 78 -0.90 5.63 8.72
N LEU A 79 -1.19 5.11 9.93
CA LEU A 79 -2.50 5.19 10.55
C LEU A 79 -2.49 6.32 11.60
N THR A 80 -3.39 7.30 11.45
CA THR A 80 -3.57 8.40 12.40
C THR A 80 -5.05 8.61 12.67
N ASP A 81 -5.47 8.50 13.94
CA ASP A 81 -6.85 8.77 14.39
C ASP A 81 -7.97 8.07 13.60
N GLY A 82 -7.68 6.87 13.05
CA GLY A 82 -8.64 6.09 12.26
C GLY A 82 -8.53 6.30 10.76
N ASP A 83 -7.70 7.24 10.32
CA ASP A 83 -7.41 7.54 8.91
C ASP A 83 -6.10 6.88 8.48
N PHE A 84 -6.12 6.23 7.31
CA PHE A 84 -4.95 5.56 6.76
C PHE A 84 -4.47 6.23 5.47
N ASP A 85 -3.24 6.74 5.49
CA ASP A 85 -2.60 7.33 4.31
C ASP A 85 -2.02 6.23 3.41
N LEU A 86 -2.90 5.63 2.59
CA LEU A 86 -2.55 4.56 1.66
C LEU A 86 -1.48 5.01 0.66
N ASP A 87 -1.53 6.25 0.18
CA ASP A 87 -0.58 6.74 -0.83
C ASP A 87 0.82 6.91 -0.24
N ALA A 88 0.94 7.48 0.95
CA ALA A 88 2.22 7.59 1.66
C ALA A 88 2.76 6.21 2.04
N PHE A 89 1.90 5.28 2.49
CA PHE A 89 2.29 3.90 2.76
C PHE A 89 2.88 3.23 1.51
N VAL A 90 2.18 3.33 0.37
CA VAL A 90 2.64 2.71 -0.88
C VAL A 90 3.95 3.35 -1.35
N ALA A 91 4.08 4.68 -1.26
CA ALA A 91 5.30 5.38 -1.63
C ALA A 91 6.49 4.91 -0.77
N ARG A 92 6.31 4.85 0.55
CA ARG A 92 7.36 4.41 1.48
C ARG A 92 7.74 2.95 1.26
N ARG A 93 6.76 2.08 1.06
CA ARG A 93 7.00 0.66 0.78
C ARG A 93 7.78 0.47 -0.50
N GLN A 94 7.44 1.21 -1.56
CA GLN A 94 8.16 1.16 -2.83
C GLN A 94 9.61 1.66 -2.67
N GLU A 95 9.82 2.74 -1.91
CA GLU A 95 11.17 3.26 -1.61
C GLU A 95 12.03 2.21 -0.89
N LEU A 96 11.52 1.60 0.18
CA LEU A 96 12.23 0.57 0.95
C LEU A 96 12.58 -0.63 0.07
N ARG A 97 11.63 -1.10 -0.74
CA ARG A 97 11.86 -2.20 -1.69
C ARG A 97 12.94 -1.85 -2.71
N THR A 98 12.93 -0.63 -3.25
CA THR A 98 13.99 -0.16 -4.15
C THR A 98 15.35 -0.16 -3.44
N LEU A 99 15.42 0.33 -2.20
CA LEU A 99 16.66 0.33 -1.42
C LEU A 99 17.19 -1.09 -1.16
N ASP A 100 16.33 -2.06 -0.86
CA ASP A 100 16.73 -3.47 -0.70
C ASP A 100 17.33 -4.05 -1.99
N LEU A 101 16.73 -3.73 -3.15
CA LEU A 101 17.26 -4.15 -4.45
C LEU A 101 18.61 -3.49 -4.75
N LEU A 102 18.75 -2.19 -4.44
CA LEU A 102 20.01 -1.47 -4.61
C LEU A 102 21.10 -2.00 -3.67
N GLN A 103 20.76 -2.35 -2.43
CA GLN A 103 21.66 -3.00 -1.49
C GLN A 103 22.20 -4.31 -2.07
N ALA A 104 21.34 -5.18 -2.59
CA ALA A 104 21.76 -6.44 -3.21
C ALA A 104 22.71 -6.22 -4.40
N ILE A 105 22.47 -5.19 -5.22
CA ILE A 105 23.35 -4.81 -6.33
C ILE A 105 24.70 -4.29 -5.80
N ALA A 106 24.70 -3.39 -4.81
CA ALA A 106 25.91 -2.81 -4.23
C ALA A 106 26.81 -3.89 -3.60
N THR A 107 26.22 -4.87 -2.91
CA THR A 107 26.98 -6.00 -2.36
C THR A 107 27.59 -6.85 -3.48
N ARG A 108 26.82 -7.18 -4.52
CA ARG A 108 27.29 -8.04 -5.62
C ARG A 108 28.36 -7.38 -6.50
N GLU A 109 28.16 -6.12 -6.87
CA GLU A 109 28.98 -5.45 -7.89
C GLU A 109 30.12 -4.62 -7.28
N LEU A 110 29.92 -4.08 -6.07
CA LEU A 110 30.84 -3.13 -5.44
C LEU A 110 31.47 -3.68 -4.15
N GLY A 111 31.03 -4.85 -3.67
CA GLY A 111 31.49 -5.41 -2.40
C GLY A 111 31.09 -4.57 -1.19
N ILE A 112 30.00 -3.80 -1.29
CA ILE A 112 29.49 -2.94 -0.21
C ILE A 112 28.42 -3.70 0.56
N ASP A 113 28.72 -4.05 1.80
CA ASP A 113 27.82 -4.80 2.68
C ASP A 113 26.70 -3.92 3.27
N ASP A 114 26.95 -2.61 3.45
CA ASP A 114 25.99 -1.65 3.99
C ASP A 114 25.97 -0.36 3.15
N LEU A 115 25.05 -0.29 2.20
CA LEU A 115 24.84 0.86 1.34
C LEU A 115 24.37 2.09 2.13
N ALA A 116 23.76 1.93 3.30
CA ALA A 116 23.28 3.04 4.12
C ALA A 116 24.43 3.92 4.64
N GLN A 117 25.62 3.34 4.86
CA GLN A 117 26.83 4.07 5.26
C GLN A 117 27.42 4.92 4.11
N HIS A 118 27.09 4.60 2.86
CA HIS A 118 27.58 5.30 1.68
C HIS A 118 26.52 6.25 1.10
N HIS A 119 26.11 7.27 1.87
CA HIS A 119 25.01 8.19 1.54
C HIS A 119 25.05 8.74 0.10
N ALA A 120 26.20 9.23 -0.38
CA ALA A 120 26.32 9.80 -1.72
C ALA A 120 26.07 8.75 -2.81
N LEU A 121 26.61 7.53 -2.65
CA LEU A 121 26.42 6.42 -3.58
C LEU A 121 24.97 5.93 -3.55
N LYS A 122 24.41 5.73 -2.36
CA LYS A 122 23.00 5.36 -2.18
C LYS A 122 22.08 6.34 -2.92
N ASN A 123 22.29 7.64 -2.72
CA ASN A 123 21.50 8.68 -3.35
C ASN A 123 21.69 8.67 -4.88
N ALA A 124 22.91 8.52 -5.38
CA ALA A 124 23.18 8.45 -6.82
C ALA A 124 22.49 7.25 -7.48
N LEU A 125 22.56 6.07 -6.87
CA LEU A 125 21.91 4.85 -7.37
C LEU A 125 20.38 4.99 -7.35
N PHE A 126 19.82 5.54 -6.28
CA PHE A 126 18.39 5.77 -6.16
C PHE A 126 17.89 6.78 -7.22
N GLN A 127 18.62 7.90 -7.42
CA GLN A 127 18.29 8.87 -8.46
C GLN A 127 18.41 8.28 -9.86
N ALA A 128 19.42 7.46 -10.13
CA ALA A 128 19.57 6.79 -11.42
C ALA A 128 18.42 5.81 -11.70
N TYR A 129 17.97 5.06 -10.68
CA TYR A 129 16.79 4.20 -10.77
C TYR A 129 15.52 5.01 -11.08
N GLU A 130 15.27 6.09 -10.33
CA GLU A 130 14.10 6.95 -10.52
C GLU A 130 14.10 7.62 -11.90
N LEU A 131 15.28 8.05 -12.38
CA LEU A 131 15.44 8.58 -13.74
C LEU A 131 15.10 7.51 -14.78
N GLY A 132 15.60 6.28 -14.60
CA GLY A 132 15.26 5.15 -15.47
C GLY A 132 13.76 4.85 -15.48
N ARG A 133 13.11 4.83 -14.31
CA ARG A 133 11.67 4.57 -14.15
C ARG A 133 10.80 5.64 -14.79
N THR A 134 11.21 6.91 -14.72
CA THR A 134 10.44 8.05 -15.25
C THR A 134 10.67 8.27 -16.75
N HIS A 135 11.85 7.95 -17.29
CA HIS A 135 12.17 8.11 -18.71
C HIS A 135 11.96 6.87 -19.59
N HIS A 136 11.51 5.72 -19.04
CA HIS A 136 11.13 4.54 -19.82
C HIS A 136 9.72 4.67 -20.41
N ALA A 137 9.43 5.78 -21.09
CA ALA A 137 8.18 6.07 -21.81
C ALA A 137 8.44 6.73 -23.18
N LEU A 138 9.45 6.22 -23.91
CA LEU A 138 9.67 6.50 -25.34
C LEU A 138 9.68 5.19 -26.12
#